data_AF-A0A434LJ90-F1
#
_entry.id   AF-A0A434LJ90-F1
#
_cell.length_a   1.000
_cell.length_b   1.000
_cell.length_c   1.000
_cell.angle_alpha   90.00
_cell.angle_beta   90.00
_cell.angle_gamma   90.00
#
_symmetry.space_group_name_H-M   'P 1'
#
loop_
_entity.id
_entity.type
_entity.pdbx_description
1 polymer ?
#
loop_
_entity_poly.entity_id
_entity_poly.type
_entity_poly.pdbx_seq_one_letter_code
_entity_poly.pdbx_strand_id
1 'polypeptide(L)'
;EVPIRSVEKQPYNDIRICGIFDDRGDKRSPPIVAGYPKLGTVSELIEFARIARIDMLIVSLPLTAESRVLQLLKKLWVLPVDIRLSAHSNALQFRPRAYSYIGSVPMLDIFDKPINDWDSVAKRAFDIVFSIVGIIVFLPVMLVTAIAIKLDSKGPVLFHQKRHGFNNEIIEVYKFRSMYTDKADPTAKQTVTKNDPRVTRVGRFIRKTSIDELPQFFNSLFGSLSLVGPRPHAIAAQSHNLLY
;
A
#
# COMPACT_ATOMS: atom_id res chain seq x y z
N GLU A 1 -18.52 -20.09 15.06
CA GLU A 1 -19.22 -19.39 16.16
C GLU A 1 -18.35 -19.12 17.38
N VAL A 2 -17.66 -20.13 17.93
CA VAL A 2 -16.82 -19.96 19.14
C VAL A 2 -15.77 -18.83 19.05
N PRO A 3 -15.00 -18.66 17.94
CA PRO A 3 -14.07 -17.53 17.83
C PRO A 3 -14.78 -16.17 17.83
N ILE A 4 -15.92 -16.04 17.15
CA ILE A 4 -16.70 -14.78 17.08
C ILE A 4 -17.16 -14.34 18.47
N ARG A 5 -17.82 -15.24 19.22
CA ARG A 5 -18.31 -14.94 20.57
C ARG A 5 -17.19 -14.68 21.58
N SER A 6 -16.00 -15.21 21.33
CA SER A 6 -14.84 -14.98 22.20
C SER A 6 -14.20 -13.61 21.94
N VAL A 7 -14.24 -13.13 20.69
CA VAL A 7 -13.81 -11.79 20.28
C VAL A 7 -14.78 -10.73 20.82
N GLU A 8 -16.10 -10.98 20.81
CA GLU A 8 -17.12 -10.03 21.31
C GLU A 8 -17.14 -9.87 22.83
N LYS A 9 -16.78 -10.90 23.60
CA LYS A 9 -16.89 -10.91 25.07
C LYS A 9 -15.85 -10.04 25.78
N GLN A 10 -14.93 -9.41 25.06
CA GLN A 10 -13.87 -8.63 25.69
C GLN A 10 -14.21 -7.13 25.81
N PRO A 11 -14.12 -6.56 27.01
CA PRO A 11 -14.15 -5.11 27.18
C PRO A 11 -12.89 -4.53 26.52
N TYR A 12 -13.03 -3.50 25.68
CA TYR A 12 -11.95 -2.82 24.92
C TYR A 12 -11.47 -3.48 23.61
N ASN A 13 -12.35 -4.18 22.89
CA ASN A 13 -11.99 -4.70 21.57
C ASN A 13 -12.31 -3.70 20.44
N ASP A 14 -11.28 -3.22 19.73
CA ASP A 14 -11.41 -2.35 18.55
C ASP A 14 -11.74 -3.12 17.25
N ILE A 15 -11.92 -4.44 17.33
CA ILE A 15 -12.19 -5.29 16.16
C ILE A 15 -13.68 -5.23 15.80
N ARG A 16 -13.98 -4.70 14.62
CA ARG A 16 -15.31 -4.77 14.00
C ARG A 16 -15.36 -5.91 12.98
N ILE A 17 -16.22 -6.91 13.23
CA ILE A 17 -16.45 -7.99 12.27
C ILE A 17 -17.33 -7.47 11.12
N CYS A 18 -16.78 -7.44 9.91
CA CYS A 18 -17.47 -6.94 8.72
C CYS A 18 -18.45 -7.97 8.11
N GLY A 19 -18.18 -9.26 8.27
CA GLY A 19 -19.01 -10.34 7.74
C GLY A 19 -18.28 -11.67 7.67
N ILE A 20 -19.01 -12.72 7.30
CA ILE A 20 -18.51 -14.10 7.29
C ILE A 20 -18.53 -14.65 5.87
N PHE A 21 -17.49 -15.38 5.50
CA PHE A 21 -17.37 -16.03 4.20
C PHE A 21 -17.10 -17.51 4.38
N ASP A 22 -17.90 -18.36 3.71
CA ASP A 22 -17.76 -19.82 3.77
C ASP A 22 -18.27 -20.47 2.47
N ASP A 23 -17.45 -21.35 1.89
CA ASP A 23 -17.79 -22.13 0.68
C ASP A 23 -18.80 -23.25 0.97
N ARG A 24 -19.09 -23.55 2.24
CA ARG A 24 -20.04 -24.60 2.63
C ARG A 24 -21.48 -24.14 2.38
N GLY A 25 -22.31 -25.07 1.90
CA GLY A 25 -23.74 -24.82 1.68
C GLY A 25 -24.52 -24.58 2.99
N ASP A 26 -25.73 -24.04 2.84
CA ASP A 26 -26.52 -23.44 3.93
C ASP A 26 -26.87 -24.38 5.08
N LYS A 27 -26.87 -25.70 4.86
CA LYS A 27 -27.07 -26.71 5.90
C LYS A 27 -25.93 -26.76 6.94
N ARG A 28 -24.70 -26.39 6.55
CA ARG A 28 -23.51 -26.40 7.43
C ARG A 28 -23.00 -25.01 7.76
N SER A 29 -23.37 -24.01 6.97
CA SER A 29 -23.06 -22.60 7.19
C SER A 29 -24.34 -21.80 6.99
N PRO A 30 -25.13 -21.56 8.05
CA PRO A 30 -26.38 -20.80 7.92
C PRO A 30 -26.13 -19.36 7.42
N PRO A 31 -27.17 -18.69 6.90
CA PRO A 31 -27.06 -17.30 6.41
C PRO A 31 -26.63 -16.30 7.48
N ILE A 32 -26.82 -16.62 8.76
CA ILE A 32 -26.38 -15.83 9.90
C ILE A 32 -25.61 -16.75 10.84
N VAL A 33 -24.39 -16.38 11.20
CA VAL A 33 -23.52 -17.14 12.10
C VAL A 33 -23.12 -16.23 13.26
N ALA A 34 -23.49 -16.62 14.48
CA ALA A 34 -23.26 -15.82 15.69
C ALA A 34 -23.69 -14.33 15.55
N GLY A 35 -24.80 -14.05 14.86
CA GLY A 35 -25.34 -12.69 14.69
C GLY A 35 -24.80 -11.91 13.48
N TYR A 36 -23.80 -12.44 12.76
CA TYR A 36 -23.24 -11.80 11.57
C TYR A 36 -23.71 -12.46 10.28
N PRO A 37 -23.97 -11.68 9.21
CA PRO A 37 -24.39 -12.22 7.93
C PRO A 37 -23.24 -12.96 7.25
N LYS A 38 -23.58 -14.10 6.64
CA LYS A 38 -22.75 -14.75 5.64
C LYS A 38 -22.85 -13.92 4.35
N LEU A 39 -21.77 -13.20 4.02
CA LEU A 39 -21.74 -12.30 2.87
C LEU A 39 -21.44 -13.03 1.57
N GLY A 40 -20.87 -14.23 1.61
CA GLY A 40 -20.58 -15.00 0.42
C GLY A 40 -19.61 -16.17 0.62
N THR A 41 -18.99 -16.57 -0.47
CA THR A 41 -17.96 -17.60 -0.62
C THR A 41 -16.56 -17.02 -0.46
N VAL A 42 -15.55 -17.89 -0.32
CA VAL A 42 -14.14 -17.47 -0.23
C VAL A 42 -13.66 -16.77 -1.51
N SER A 43 -14.25 -17.08 -2.66
CA SER A 43 -13.96 -16.37 -3.91
C SER A 43 -14.49 -14.94 -3.87
N GLU A 44 -15.72 -14.74 -3.38
CA GLU A 44 -16.36 -13.42 -3.24
C GLU A 44 -15.68 -12.56 -2.16
N LEU A 45 -15.05 -13.18 -1.16
CA LEU A 45 -14.20 -12.48 -0.20
C LEU A 45 -13.07 -11.70 -0.88
N ILE A 46 -12.48 -12.23 -1.97
CA ILE A 46 -11.39 -11.56 -2.68
C ILE A 46 -11.88 -10.26 -3.31
N GLU A 47 -13.07 -10.26 -3.88
CA GLU A 47 -13.71 -9.07 -4.45
C GLU A 47 -14.12 -8.10 -3.36
N PHE A 48 -14.74 -8.60 -2.29
CA PHE A 48 -15.17 -7.80 -1.16
C PHE A 48 -13.99 -7.10 -0.47
N ALA A 49 -12.87 -7.79 -0.25
CA ALA A 49 -11.68 -7.24 0.38
C ALA A 49 -10.98 -6.15 -0.44
N ARG A 50 -11.24 -6.07 -1.75
CA ARG A 50 -10.75 -4.96 -2.59
C ARG A 50 -11.60 -3.70 -2.45
N ILE A 51 -12.88 -3.86 -2.11
CA ILE A 51 -13.86 -2.76 -2.05
C ILE A 51 -13.98 -2.24 -0.62
N ALA A 52 -14.24 -3.14 0.33
CA ALA A 52 -14.24 -2.83 1.75
C ALA A 52 -12.79 -2.89 2.21
N ARG A 53 -12.21 -1.77 2.64
CA ARG A 53 -10.89 -1.75 3.28
C ARG A 53 -10.93 -2.67 4.50
N ILE A 54 -10.34 -3.86 4.40
CA ILE A 54 -10.26 -4.85 5.48
C ILE A 54 -8.82 -4.91 5.95
N ASP A 55 -8.60 -4.74 7.25
CA ASP A 55 -7.26 -4.73 7.83
C ASP A 55 -6.76 -6.14 8.20
N MET A 56 -7.70 -7.06 8.49
CA MET A 56 -7.40 -8.39 9.01
C MET A 56 -8.45 -9.43 8.58
N LEU A 57 -7.97 -10.61 8.22
CA LEU A 57 -8.76 -11.80 7.90
C LEU A 57 -8.47 -12.91 8.91
N ILE A 58 -9.52 -13.42 9.56
CA ILE A 58 -9.41 -14.53 10.51
C ILE A 58 -9.92 -15.83 9.87
N VAL A 59 -9.01 -16.75 9.57
CA VAL A 59 -9.33 -18.08 9.05
C VAL A 59 -9.64 -19.01 10.21
N SER A 60 -10.90 -19.40 10.35
CA SER A 60 -11.38 -20.29 11.42
C SER A 60 -11.61 -21.72 10.92
N LEU A 61 -10.58 -22.33 10.33
CA LEU A 61 -10.61 -23.72 9.86
C LEU A 61 -9.76 -24.61 10.78
N PRO A 62 -10.20 -25.86 11.04
CA PRO A 62 -9.39 -26.80 11.81
C PRO A 62 -8.09 -27.11 11.06
N LEU A 63 -6.97 -27.06 11.77
CA LEU A 63 -5.62 -27.35 11.26
C LEU A 63 -5.47 -28.78 10.70
N THR A 64 -6.36 -29.70 11.10
CA THR A 64 -6.41 -31.06 10.54
C THR A 64 -6.78 -31.10 9.05
N ALA A 65 -7.39 -30.03 8.52
CA ALA A 65 -7.70 -29.88 7.10
C ALA A 65 -6.57 -29.14 6.35
N GLU A 66 -5.31 -29.56 6.57
CA GLU A 66 -4.10 -28.90 6.07
C GLU A 66 -4.17 -28.55 4.57
N SER A 67 -4.52 -29.51 3.71
CA SER A 67 -4.63 -29.29 2.26
C SER A 67 -5.64 -28.20 1.91
N ARG A 68 -6.74 -28.10 2.67
CA ARG A 68 -7.78 -27.09 2.45
C ARG A 68 -7.34 -25.72 2.95
N VAL A 69 -6.65 -25.66 4.09
CA VAL A 69 -6.04 -24.43 4.62
C VAL A 69 -5.02 -23.90 3.61
N LEU A 70 -4.09 -24.73 3.13
CA LEU A 70 -3.07 -24.33 2.15
C LEU A 70 -3.69 -23.84 0.83
N GLN A 71 -4.74 -24.48 0.33
CA GLN A 71 -5.46 -24.01 -0.87
C GLN A 71 -6.11 -22.65 -0.65
N LEU A 72 -6.72 -22.43 0.51
CA LEU A 72 -7.35 -21.17 0.86
C LEU A 72 -6.30 -20.06 1.03
N LEU A 73 -5.19 -20.34 1.71
CA LEU A 73 -4.07 -19.41 1.85
C LEU A 73 -3.47 -19.00 0.50
N LYS A 74 -3.27 -19.96 -0.42
CA LYS A 74 -2.79 -19.65 -1.79
C LYS A 74 -3.71 -18.68 -2.54
N LYS A 75 -5.03 -18.79 -2.37
CA LYS A 75 -6.00 -17.87 -3.00
C LYS A 75 -5.99 -16.49 -2.37
N LEU A 76 -5.83 -16.43 -1.04
CA LEU A 76 -5.84 -15.18 -0.27
C LEU A 76 -4.50 -14.44 -0.32
N TRP A 77 -3.42 -15.10 -0.76
CA TRP A 77 -2.08 -14.49 -0.87
C TRP A 77 -2.02 -13.28 -1.82
N VAL A 78 -3.02 -13.12 -2.69
CA VAL A 78 -3.16 -11.97 -3.59
C VAL A 78 -3.67 -10.71 -2.87
N LEU A 79 -4.19 -10.85 -1.64
CA LEU A 79 -4.76 -9.75 -0.86
C LEU A 79 -3.70 -9.13 0.07
N PRO A 80 -3.62 -7.79 0.14
CA PRO A 80 -2.70 -7.09 1.05
C PRO A 80 -3.27 -6.98 2.48
N VAL A 81 -3.75 -8.09 3.04
CA VAL A 81 -4.48 -8.14 4.33
C VAL A 81 -3.72 -9.03 5.31
N ASP A 82 -3.73 -8.69 6.61
CA ASP A 82 -3.17 -9.56 7.67
C ASP A 82 -4.01 -10.83 7.81
N ILE A 83 -3.44 -12.03 7.64
CA ILE A 83 -4.18 -13.30 7.67
C ILE A 83 -3.78 -14.11 8.91
N ARG A 84 -4.73 -14.29 9.83
CA ARG A 84 -4.54 -15.05 11.07
C ARG A 84 -5.35 -16.33 11.07
N LEU A 85 -4.78 -17.42 11.55
CA LEU A 85 -5.49 -18.69 11.67
C LEU A 85 -5.91 -18.93 13.12
N SER A 86 -7.20 -19.14 13.36
CA SER A 86 -7.69 -19.50 14.68
C SER A 86 -7.31 -20.93 15.04
N ALA A 87 -6.57 -21.11 16.14
CA ALA A 87 -6.10 -22.40 16.63
C ALA A 87 -7.06 -23.05 17.66
N HIS A 88 -8.31 -22.61 17.74
CA HIS A 88 -9.23 -22.99 18.82
C HIS A 88 -9.56 -24.51 18.90
N SER A 89 -9.44 -25.26 17.79
CA SER A 89 -9.79 -26.68 17.76
C SER A 89 -8.60 -27.65 17.89
N ASN A 90 -7.36 -27.17 18.01
CA ASN A 90 -6.19 -28.03 18.10
C ASN A 90 -5.45 -27.81 19.41
N ALA A 91 -5.29 -28.87 20.20
CA ALA A 91 -4.39 -28.94 21.35
C ALA A 91 -2.92 -29.02 20.90
N LEU A 92 -2.50 -28.15 19.97
CA LEU A 92 -1.11 -28.04 19.57
C LEU A 92 -0.41 -27.13 20.60
N GLN A 93 0.56 -27.67 21.31
CA GLN A 93 1.46 -26.91 22.17
C GLN A 93 2.70 -26.52 21.35
N PHE A 94 2.58 -25.53 20.47
CA PHE A 94 3.79 -24.87 19.94
C PHE A 94 4.41 -23.98 21.02
N ARG A 95 5.72 -23.71 20.92
CA ARG A 95 6.44 -22.89 21.92
C ARG A 95 5.72 -21.54 22.13
N PRO A 96 5.72 -20.97 23.36
CA PRO A 96 4.90 -19.80 23.74
C PRO A 96 5.03 -18.54 22.87
N ARG A 97 6.04 -18.49 22.00
CA ARG A 97 6.38 -17.35 21.14
C ARG A 97 5.83 -17.48 19.70
N ALA A 98 5.02 -18.50 19.42
CA ALA A 98 4.44 -18.77 18.10
C ALA A 98 2.93 -18.49 18.02
N TYR A 99 2.31 -17.96 19.08
CA TYR A 99 0.89 -17.61 19.12
C TYR A 99 0.70 -16.13 19.40
N SER A 100 -0.12 -15.47 18.62
CA SER A 100 -0.77 -14.21 19.01
C SER A 100 -2.14 -14.51 19.61
N TYR A 101 -2.65 -13.63 20.45
CA TYR A 101 -3.99 -13.77 21.02
C TYR A 101 -4.85 -12.60 20.57
N ILE A 102 -6.00 -12.92 19.97
CA ILE A 102 -7.08 -11.95 19.79
C ILE A 102 -8.12 -12.28 20.85
N GLY A 103 -8.07 -11.48 21.90
CA GLY A 103 -8.75 -11.76 23.13
C GLY A 103 -8.38 -13.10 23.77
N SER A 104 -9.35 -14.00 23.96
CA SER A 104 -9.11 -15.34 24.52
C SER A 104 -8.88 -16.42 23.46
N VAL A 105 -8.82 -16.05 22.19
CA VAL A 105 -8.66 -17.00 21.08
C VAL A 105 -7.18 -17.05 20.69
N PRO A 106 -6.52 -18.21 20.80
CA PRO A 106 -5.17 -18.38 20.29
C PRO A 106 -5.20 -18.33 18.76
N MET A 107 -4.34 -17.49 18.20
CA MET A 107 -4.14 -17.30 16.77
C MET A 107 -2.73 -17.75 16.40
N LEU A 108 -2.61 -18.49 15.31
CA LEU A 108 -1.35 -18.78 14.67
C LEU A 108 -1.15 -17.75 13.55
N ASP A 109 -0.09 -16.97 13.67
CA ASP A 109 0.30 -16.01 12.63
C ASP A 109 0.94 -16.81 11.50
N ILE A 110 0.20 -16.97 10.39
CA ILE A 110 0.69 -17.73 9.22
C ILE A 110 1.43 -16.81 8.26
N PHE A 111 0.98 -15.56 8.18
CA PHE A 111 1.60 -14.51 7.40
C PHE A 111 1.58 -13.25 8.22
N ASP A 112 2.75 -12.83 8.71
CA ASP A 112 2.93 -11.42 9.00
C ASP A 112 2.78 -10.65 7.68
N LYS A 113 2.22 -9.43 7.72
CA LYS A 113 2.40 -8.47 6.62
C LYS A 113 3.88 -8.55 6.21
N PRO A 114 4.23 -8.57 4.91
CA PRO A 114 5.63 -8.72 4.46
C PRO A 114 6.48 -7.47 4.72
N ILE A 115 6.25 -6.80 5.85
CA ILE A 115 7.13 -5.85 6.47
C ILE A 115 7.02 -6.08 7.98
N ASN A 116 7.95 -6.86 8.50
CA ASN A 116 8.26 -6.98 9.92
C ASN A 116 8.21 -5.57 10.55
N ASP A 117 7.52 -5.34 11.66
CA ASP A 117 7.35 -3.98 12.22
C ASP A 117 8.71 -3.27 12.48
N TRP A 118 9.75 -4.05 12.81
CA TRP A 118 11.13 -3.54 12.93
C TRP A 118 11.76 -3.18 11.59
N ASP A 119 11.44 -3.91 10.52
CA ASP A 119 11.92 -3.61 9.17
C ASP A 119 11.23 -2.34 8.65
N SER A 120 9.97 -2.10 8.99
CA SER A 120 9.26 -0.84 8.67
C SER A 120 9.93 0.36 9.33
N VAL A 121 10.24 0.26 10.63
CA VAL A 121 10.88 1.34 11.39
C VAL A 121 12.31 1.56 10.91
N ALA A 122 13.09 0.49 10.73
CA ALA A 122 14.45 0.58 10.21
C ALA A 122 14.48 1.18 8.80
N LYS A 123 13.54 0.78 7.93
CA LYS A 123 13.37 1.34 6.59
C LYS A 123 12.99 2.82 6.64
N ARG A 124 12.12 3.21 7.57
CA ARG A 124 11.73 4.61 7.75
C ARG A 124 12.91 5.46 8.24
N ALA A 125 13.66 4.96 9.21
CA ALA A 125 14.87 5.62 9.70
C ALA A 125 15.91 5.77 8.58
N PHE A 126 16.12 4.71 7.78
CA PHE A 126 16.97 4.76 6.60
C PHE A 126 16.51 5.85 5.63
N ASP A 127 15.22 5.89 5.28
CA ASP A 127 14.69 6.90 4.35
C ASP A 127 14.89 8.32 4.87
N ILE A 128 14.66 8.57 6.15
CA ILE A 128 14.86 9.89 6.76
C ILE A 128 16.34 10.29 6.70
N VAL A 129 17.23 9.43 7.16
CA VAL A 129 18.68 9.72 7.22
C VAL A 129 19.24 9.99 5.82
N PHE A 130 18.97 9.08 4.87
CA PHE A 130 19.47 9.23 3.50
C PHE A 130 18.80 10.39 2.75
N SER A 131 17.54 10.73 3.07
CA SER A 131 16.90 11.92 2.50
C SER A 131 17.51 13.20 3.01
N ILE A 132 17.80 13.31 4.30
CA ILE A 132 18.47 14.50 4.88
C ILE A 132 19.86 14.67 4.27
N VAL A 133 20.65 13.59 4.21
CA VAL A 133 21.98 13.61 3.59
C VAL A 133 21.88 14.01 2.11
N GLY A 134 20.95 13.42 1.37
CA GLY A 134 20.68 13.77 -0.03
C GLY A 134 20.32 15.24 -0.20
N ILE A 135 19.41 15.78 0.63
CA ILE A 135 19.03 17.19 0.59
C ILE A 135 20.24 18.09 0.81
N ILE A 136 21.07 17.82 1.83
CA ILE A 136 22.24 18.66 2.15
C ILE A 136 23.26 18.62 1.02
N VAL A 137 23.59 17.42 0.51
CA VAL A 137 24.58 17.22 -0.56
C VAL A 137 24.13 17.84 -1.88
N PHE A 138 22.85 17.68 -2.23
CA PHE A 138 22.31 18.19 -3.48
C PHE A 138 21.73 19.60 -3.39
N LEU A 139 21.67 20.21 -2.20
CA LEU A 139 21.21 21.59 -2.00
C LEU A 139 21.83 22.61 -2.98
N PRO A 140 23.16 22.66 -3.19
CA PRO A 140 23.76 23.59 -4.16
C PRO A 140 23.25 23.35 -5.58
N VAL A 141 23.11 22.09 -6.01
CA VAL A 141 22.60 21.73 -7.33
C VAL A 141 21.13 22.12 -7.48
N MET A 142 20.33 21.88 -6.44
CA MET A 142 18.91 22.24 -6.38
C MET A 142 18.72 23.76 -6.47
N LEU A 143 19.57 24.55 -5.79
CA LEU A 143 19.52 26.00 -5.82
C LEU A 143 19.87 26.56 -7.20
N VAL A 144 20.97 26.09 -7.81
CA VAL A 144 21.36 26.48 -9.17
C VAL A 144 20.27 26.12 -10.18
N THR A 145 19.68 24.93 -10.04
CA THR A 145 18.58 24.47 -10.89
C THR A 145 17.34 25.34 -10.72
N ALA A 146 17.00 25.71 -9.48
CA ALA A 146 15.87 26.59 -9.20
C ALA A 146 16.02 27.96 -9.86
N ILE A 147 17.22 28.55 -9.78
CA ILE A 147 17.54 29.82 -10.46
C ILE A 147 17.44 29.65 -11.98
N ALA A 148 18.04 28.61 -12.55
CA ALA A 148 18.00 28.34 -13.99
C ALA A 148 16.55 28.20 -14.51
N ILE A 149 15.68 27.51 -13.78
CA ILE A 149 14.25 27.35 -14.14
C ILE A 149 13.51 28.69 -14.10
N LYS A 150 13.83 29.55 -13.13
CA LYS A 150 13.19 30.86 -12.96
C LYS A 150 13.61 31.85 -14.06
N LEU A 151 14.85 31.75 -14.53
CA LEU A 151 15.38 32.54 -15.64
C LEU A 151 14.87 32.05 -17.00
N ASP A 152 14.68 30.74 -17.18
CA ASP A 152 14.25 30.14 -18.45
C ASP A 152 12.75 30.35 -18.74
N SER A 153 11.88 30.42 -17.71
CA SER A 153 10.43 30.60 -17.89
C SER A 153 9.72 31.19 -16.67
N LYS A 154 8.62 31.94 -16.90
CA LYS A 154 7.77 32.49 -15.84
C LYS A 154 7.02 31.39 -15.08
N GLY A 155 6.75 31.59 -13.79
CA GLY A 155 5.95 30.68 -12.93
C GLY A 155 6.74 30.02 -11.77
N PRO A 156 6.16 29.00 -11.10
CA PRO A 156 6.76 28.31 -9.96
C PRO A 156 7.90 27.37 -10.37
N VAL A 157 8.90 27.20 -9.48
CA VAL A 157 10.06 26.33 -9.71
C VAL A 157 9.71 24.85 -9.53
N LEU A 158 8.87 24.54 -8.54
CA LEU A 158 8.44 23.18 -8.23
C LEU A 158 7.11 22.87 -8.90
N PHE A 159 6.98 21.62 -9.32
CA PHE A 159 5.78 21.03 -9.89
C PHE A 159 5.38 19.81 -9.05
N HIS A 160 4.08 19.66 -8.81
CA HIS A 160 3.51 18.56 -8.02
C HIS A 160 2.81 17.57 -8.96
N GLN A 161 3.25 16.33 -8.96
CA GLN A 161 2.63 15.27 -9.75
C GLN A 161 1.85 14.31 -8.83
N LYS A 162 0.53 14.20 -9.05
CA LYS A 162 -0.27 13.20 -8.35
C LYS A 162 0.03 11.79 -8.88
N ARG A 163 0.29 10.85 -7.97
CA ARG A 163 0.56 9.43 -8.26
C ARG A 163 -0.17 8.52 -7.27
N HIS A 164 -0.36 7.26 -7.65
CA HIS A 164 -0.81 6.22 -6.73
C HIS A 164 0.37 5.74 -5.90
N GLY A 165 0.27 5.93 -4.59
CA GLY A 165 1.21 5.47 -3.58
C GLY A 165 0.82 4.12 -2.98
N PHE A 166 1.36 3.83 -1.79
CA PHE A 166 1.00 2.64 -1.01
C PHE A 166 -0.51 2.63 -0.69
N ASN A 167 -1.13 1.45 -0.71
CA ASN A 167 -2.59 1.28 -0.52
C ASN A 167 -3.48 2.10 -1.46
N ASN A 168 -3.00 2.40 -2.67
CA ASN A 168 -3.73 3.17 -3.69
C ASN A 168 -4.07 4.61 -3.28
N GLU A 169 -3.40 5.14 -2.26
CA GLU A 169 -3.59 6.52 -1.82
C GLU A 169 -2.93 7.49 -2.81
N ILE A 170 -3.60 8.62 -3.06
CA ILE A 170 -3.09 9.65 -3.96
C ILE A 170 -2.01 10.44 -3.21
N ILE A 171 -0.77 10.33 -3.69
CA ILE A 171 0.38 11.07 -3.17
C ILE A 171 0.80 12.15 -4.16
N GLU A 172 1.28 13.28 -3.65
CA GLU A 172 1.87 14.34 -4.45
C GLU A 172 3.39 14.18 -4.47
N VAL A 173 3.96 13.98 -5.66
CA VAL A 173 5.41 13.83 -5.86
C VAL A 173 5.99 15.16 -6.34
N TYR A 174 6.98 15.69 -5.60
CA TYR A 174 7.68 16.92 -5.93
C TYR A 174 8.70 16.67 -7.05
N LYS A 175 8.68 17.55 -8.06
CA LYS A 175 9.69 17.60 -9.12
C LYS A 175 10.04 19.04 -9.44
N PHE A 176 11.21 19.25 -10.03
CA PHE A 176 11.47 20.52 -10.69
C PHE A 176 10.62 20.65 -11.95
N ARG A 177 10.11 21.85 -12.18
CA ARG A 177 9.37 22.18 -13.38
C ARG A 177 10.28 22.05 -14.60
N SER A 178 9.88 21.19 -15.53
CA SER A 178 10.58 21.00 -16.81
C SER A 178 9.77 21.45 -18.03
N MET A 179 8.55 21.95 -17.83
CA MET A 179 7.62 22.35 -18.91
C MET A 179 7.13 23.78 -18.70
N TYR A 180 6.79 24.45 -19.80
CA TYR A 180 6.14 25.77 -19.79
C TYR A 180 4.75 25.67 -19.15
N THR A 181 4.45 26.53 -18.18
CA THR A 181 3.20 26.47 -17.40
C THR A 181 1.96 26.76 -18.23
N ASP A 182 2.10 27.65 -19.22
CA ASP A 182 1.07 28.06 -20.17
C ASP A 182 0.75 26.98 -21.23
N LYS A 183 1.66 26.04 -21.46
CA LYS A 183 1.51 24.96 -22.44
C LYS A 183 1.37 23.57 -21.80
N ALA A 184 1.46 23.48 -20.48
CA ALA A 184 1.33 22.23 -19.76
C ALA A 184 -0.14 21.78 -19.77
N ASP A 185 -0.36 20.49 -20.05
CA ASP A 185 -1.69 19.89 -19.96
C ASP A 185 -2.07 19.77 -18.47
N PRO A 186 -3.09 20.48 -17.98
CA PRO A 186 -3.50 20.44 -16.58
C PRO A 186 -4.04 19.06 -16.17
N THR A 187 -4.42 18.21 -17.13
CA THR A 187 -4.94 16.86 -16.86
C THR A 187 -3.88 15.77 -16.86
N ALA A 188 -2.62 16.10 -17.22
CA ALA A 188 -1.50 15.16 -17.29
C ALA A 188 -1.79 13.86 -18.09
N LYS A 189 -2.76 13.89 -19.01
CA LYS A 189 -3.20 12.72 -19.78
C LYS A 189 -2.21 12.35 -20.88
N GLN A 190 -1.49 13.33 -21.42
CA GLN A 190 -0.53 13.12 -22.49
C GLN A 190 0.87 12.85 -21.95
N THR A 191 1.36 11.63 -22.17
CA THR A 191 2.76 11.27 -21.89
C THR A 191 3.70 12.17 -22.70
N VAL A 192 4.77 12.63 -22.06
CA VAL A 192 5.77 13.48 -22.71
C VAL A 192 6.52 12.68 -23.77
N THR A 193 6.49 13.15 -25.01
CA THR A 193 7.15 12.53 -26.15
C THR A 193 8.58 13.04 -26.34
N LYS A 194 9.39 12.33 -27.14
CA LYS A 194 10.73 12.78 -27.50
C LYS A 194 10.60 14.08 -28.31
N ASN A 195 11.30 15.13 -27.88
CA ASN A 195 11.24 16.50 -28.44
C ASN A 195 9.89 17.23 -28.26
N ASP A 196 9.18 16.96 -27.17
CA ASP A 196 7.94 17.66 -26.83
C ASP A 196 8.15 19.20 -26.75
N PRO A 197 7.38 20.00 -27.54
CA PRO A 197 7.52 21.46 -27.58
C PRO A 197 7.12 22.16 -26.27
N ARG A 198 6.45 21.44 -25.36
CA ARG A 198 6.07 21.95 -24.04
C ARG A 198 7.24 21.94 -23.04
N VAL A 199 8.34 21.23 -23.33
CA VAL A 199 9.52 21.12 -22.46
C VAL A 199 10.46 22.31 -22.68
N THR A 200 10.89 22.96 -21.59
CA THR A 200 11.79 24.13 -21.67
C THR A 200 13.23 23.73 -22.00
N ARG A 201 14.11 24.71 -22.28
CA ARG A 201 15.52 24.42 -22.60
C ARG A 201 16.24 23.83 -21.40
N VAL A 202 16.08 24.44 -20.22
CA VAL A 202 16.59 23.92 -18.95
C VAL A 202 15.87 22.61 -18.60
N GLY A 203 14.56 22.54 -18.81
CA GLY A 203 13.74 21.34 -18.61
C GLY A 203 14.27 20.11 -19.33
N ARG A 204 14.76 20.26 -20.56
CA ARG A 204 15.36 19.17 -21.34
C ARG A 204 16.65 18.65 -20.71
N PHE A 205 17.48 19.54 -20.17
CA PHE A 205 18.72 19.15 -19.49
C PHE A 205 18.43 18.40 -18.19
N ILE A 206 17.61 18.98 -17.31
CA ILE A 206 17.34 18.39 -15.98
C ILE A 206 16.63 17.04 -16.06
N ARG A 207 15.80 16.80 -17.09
CA ARG A 207 15.19 15.48 -17.34
C ARG A 207 16.18 14.45 -17.85
N LYS A 208 17.17 14.88 -18.65
CA LYS A 208 18.22 13.98 -19.17
C LYS A 208 19.16 13.52 -18.04
N THR A 209 19.42 14.40 -17.08
CA THR A 209 20.29 14.13 -15.92
C THR A 209 19.51 13.64 -14.69
N SER A 210 18.18 13.48 -14.78
CA SER A 210 17.28 13.15 -13.65
C SER A 210 17.36 14.12 -12.46
N ILE A 211 17.92 15.32 -12.68
CA ILE A 211 17.96 16.39 -11.68
C ILE A 211 16.54 16.85 -11.32
N ASP A 212 15.58 16.68 -12.24
CA ASP A 212 14.18 17.03 -11.99
C ASP A 212 13.54 16.24 -10.84
N GLU A 213 14.11 15.09 -10.48
CA GLU A 213 13.62 14.21 -9.42
C GLU A 213 14.23 14.51 -8.04
N LEU A 214 15.26 15.38 -7.93
CA LEU A 214 15.88 15.71 -6.64
C LEU A 214 14.90 16.22 -5.56
N PRO A 215 13.85 17.01 -5.88
CA PRO A 215 12.87 17.40 -4.87
C PRO A 215 12.12 16.21 -4.21
N GLN A 216 12.18 15.00 -4.78
CA GLN A 216 11.57 13.81 -4.18
C GLN A 216 12.23 13.39 -2.86
N PHE A 217 13.46 13.86 -2.55
CA PHE A 217 14.03 13.66 -1.22
C PHE A 217 13.14 14.30 -0.12
N PHE A 218 12.44 15.40 -0.41
CA PHE A 218 11.47 15.96 0.54
C PHE A 218 10.27 15.04 0.73
N ASN A 219 9.76 14.41 -0.33
CA ASN A 219 8.70 13.40 -0.20
C ASN A 219 9.12 12.25 0.70
N SER A 220 10.37 11.80 0.55
CA SER A 220 10.89 10.73 1.38
C SER A 220 11.14 11.15 2.82
N LEU A 221 11.56 12.39 3.05
CA LEU A 221 11.64 12.95 4.40
C LEU A 221 10.26 13.02 5.09
N PHE A 222 9.22 13.49 4.39
CA PHE A 222 7.86 13.59 4.94
C PHE A 222 7.10 12.24 5.01
N GLY A 223 7.62 11.20 4.36
CA GLY A 223 7.05 9.86 4.40
C GLY A 223 5.97 9.59 3.37
N SER A 224 5.76 10.49 2.41
CA SER A 224 4.84 10.26 1.28
C SER A 224 5.43 9.34 0.21
N LEU A 225 6.77 9.17 0.20
CA LEU A 225 7.49 8.30 -0.72
C LEU A 225 8.61 7.56 0.02
N SER A 226 8.97 6.36 -0.42
CA SER A 226 10.15 5.65 0.07
C SER A 226 11.32 5.89 -0.89
N LEU A 227 12.54 6.06 -0.37
CA LEU A 227 13.74 6.27 -1.20
C LEU A 227 14.03 5.02 -2.06
N VAL A 228 13.81 3.85 -1.47
CA VAL A 228 13.98 2.53 -2.09
C VAL A 228 12.66 1.77 -1.97
N GLY A 229 11.96 1.61 -3.09
CA GLY A 229 10.66 0.95 -3.16
C GLY A 229 10.09 0.89 -4.58
N PRO A 230 8.96 0.19 -4.79
CA PRO A 230 8.28 0.15 -6.08
C PRO A 230 7.90 1.56 -6.54
N ARG A 231 8.16 1.88 -7.82
CA ARG A 231 7.97 3.23 -8.36
C ARG A 231 6.48 3.56 -8.47
N PRO A 232 5.99 4.67 -7.90
CA PRO A 232 4.56 4.99 -7.91
C PRO A 232 4.05 5.25 -9.32
N HIS A 233 2.87 4.72 -9.64
CA HIS A 233 2.25 4.84 -10.97
C HIS A 233 1.49 6.17 -11.11
N ALA A 234 1.51 6.75 -12.31
CA ALA A 234 0.80 8.00 -12.59
C ALA A 234 -0.71 7.74 -12.75
N ILE A 235 -1.55 8.55 -12.11
CA ILE A 235 -3.01 8.39 -12.04
C ILE A 235 -3.68 8.40 -13.43
N ALA A 236 -3.10 9.15 -14.37
CA ALA A 236 -3.71 9.44 -15.67
C ALA A 236 -2.91 8.91 -16.87
N ALA A 237 -1.83 8.15 -16.66
CA ALA A 237 -1.01 7.66 -17.76
C ALA A 237 -1.70 6.50 -18.48
N GLN A 238 -2.49 6.82 -19.51
CA GLN A 238 -2.94 5.84 -20.49
C GLN A 238 -1.76 5.48 -21.41
N SER A 239 -0.96 4.47 -21.03
CA SER A 239 -0.19 3.73 -22.03
C SER A 239 -1.17 2.92 -22.85
N HIS A 240 -1.09 3.01 -24.17
CA HIS A 240 -1.94 2.32 -25.13
C HIS A 240 -2.44 0.93 -24.62
N ASN A 241 -3.77 0.80 -24.48
CA ASN A 241 -4.55 -0.44 -24.36
C ASN A 241 -4.49 -1.31 -23.08
N LEU A 242 -4.00 -0.83 -21.93
CA LEU A 242 -4.25 -1.54 -20.65
C LEU A 242 -4.59 -0.55 -19.53
N LEU A 243 -5.80 -0.67 -18.99
CA LEU A 243 -6.21 -0.05 -17.72
C LEU A 243 -5.56 -0.87 -16.59
N TYR A 244 -4.68 -0.25 -15.81
CA TYR A 244 -4.17 -0.80 -14.56
C TYR A 244 -5.09 -0.41 -13.41
#